data_AF-A0A242MBV3-F1
#
_entry.id   AF-A0A242MBV3-F1
#
_cell.length_a   1.000
_cell.length_b   1.000
_cell.length_c   1.000
_cell.angle_alpha   90.00
_cell.angle_beta   90.00
_cell.angle_gamma   90.00
#
_symmetry.space_group_name_H-M   'P 1'
#
loop_
_entity.id
_entity.type
_entity.pdbx_description
1 polymer ?
#
loop_
_entity_poly.entity_id
_entity_poly.type
_entity_poly.pdbx_seq_one_letter_code
_entity_poly.pdbx_strand_id
1 'polypeptide(L)' 'MIRAATDLAGDVSKALFWYRNEPLPVFDYKTAEQLVSEGRADDIIRFVASLETGAAG' A
#
# COMPACT_ATOMS: atom_id res chain seq x y z
N MET A 1 8.20 22.79 -11.38
CA MET A 1 7.28 21.85 -12.05
C MET A 1 7.87 20.45 -12.19
N ILE A 2 9.07 20.25 -12.74
CA ILE A 2 9.61 18.89 -13.01
C ILE A 2 9.86 18.05 -11.73
N ARG A 3 10.36 18.65 -10.64
CA ARG A 3 10.66 17.89 -9.39
C ARG A 3 9.43 17.24 -8.76
N ALA A 4 8.31 17.95 -8.69
CA ALA A 4 7.07 17.41 -8.11
C ALA A 4 6.53 16.20 -8.90
N ALA A 5 6.67 16.21 -10.23
CA ALA A 5 6.28 15.08 -11.07
C ALA A 5 7.19 13.87 -10.87
N THR A 6 8.51 14.07 -10.68
CA THR A 6 9.46 12.98 -10.37
C THR A 6 9.25 12.40 -8.99
N ASP A 7 8.97 13.24 -7.99
CA ASP A 7 8.66 12.82 -6.63
C ASP A 7 7.40 11.94 -6.59
N LEU A 8 6.32 12.43 -7.21
CA LEU A 8 5.08 11.68 -7.38
C LEU A 8 5.30 10.36 -8.15
N ALA A 9 6.09 10.36 -9.23
CA ALA A 9 6.39 9.14 -9.98
C ALA A 9 7.21 8.13 -9.14
N GLY A 10 8.07 8.61 -8.24
CA GLY A 10 8.81 7.81 -7.28
C GLY A 10 7.89 7.16 -6.24
N ASP A 11 6.96 7.92 -5.69
CA ASP A 11 5.97 7.41 -4.73
C ASP A 11 4.99 6.43 -5.37
N VAL A 12 4.51 6.70 -6.58
CA VAL A 12 3.66 5.75 -7.32
C VAL A 12 4.41 4.44 -7.56
N SER A 13 5.68 4.50 -7.97
CA SER A 13 6.50 3.29 -8.20
C SER A 13 6.71 2.49 -6.91
N LYS A 14 6.96 3.18 -5.78
CA LYS A 14 7.07 2.55 -4.46
C LYS A 14 5.76 1.91 -4.02
N ALA A 15 4.63 2.61 -4.17
CA ALA A 15 3.31 2.10 -3.83
C ALA A 15 2.96 0.84 -4.64
N LEU A 16 3.30 0.83 -5.94
CA LEU A 16 3.09 -0.32 -6.80
C LEU A 16 4.01 -1.49 -6.45
N PHE A 17 5.25 -1.20 -6.08
CA PHE A 17 6.20 -2.20 -5.61
C PHE A 17 5.73 -2.85 -4.31
N TRP A 18 5.33 -2.04 -3.33
CA TRP A 18 4.70 -2.47 -2.08
C TRP A 18 3.49 -3.35 -2.34
N TYR A 19 2.57 -2.87 -3.18
CA TYR A 19 1.31 -3.56 -3.48
C TYR A 19 1.52 -4.99 -4.01
N ARG A 20 2.56 -5.21 -4.80
CA ARG A 20 2.85 -6.52 -5.44
C ARG A 20 3.87 -7.38 -4.70
N ASN A 21 4.84 -6.77 -4.02
CA ASN A 21 6.02 -7.48 -3.52
C ASN A 21 6.11 -7.51 -2.00
N GLU A 22 5.37 -6.66 -1.27
CA GLU A 22 5.44 -6.64 0.19
C GLU A 22 4.38 -7.58 0.80
N PRO A 23 4.78 -8.72 1.39
CA PRO A 23 3.86 -9.60 2.09
C PRO A 23 3.45 -8.96 3.41
N LEU A 24 2.15 -8.93 3.67
CA LEU A 24 1.58 -8.31 4.87
C LEU A 24 1.38 -9.38 5.95
N PRO A 25 2.10 -9.32 7.10
CA PRO A 25 2.01 -10.35 8.14
C PRO A 25 0.61 -10.47 8.76
N VAL A 26 -0.12 -9.36 8.84
CA VAL A 26 -1.50 -9.29 9.34
C VAL A 26 -2.48 -10.06 8.45
N PHE A 27 -2.10 -10.31 7.19
CA PHE A 27 -2.92 -10.97 6.18
C PHE A 27 -2.32 -12.31 5.74
N ASP A 28 -1.82 -13.11 6.68
CA ASP A 28 -1.22 -14.42 6.39
C ASP A 28 -0.03 -14.36 5.41
N TYR A 29 0.76 -13.28 5.48
CA TYR A 29 1.87 -13.01 4.55
C TYR A 29 1.44 -12.89 3.08
N LYS A 30 0.16 -12.57 2.82
CA LYS A 30 -0.32 -12.26 1.47
C LYS A 30 0.08 -10.85 1.07
N THR A 31 0.32 -10.65 -0.22
CA THR A 31 0.54 -9.31 -0.78
C THR A 31 -0.78 -8.56 -0.94
N ALA A 32 -0.72 -7.24 -1.08
CA ALA A 32 -1.92 -6.46 -1.28
C ALA A 32 -2.65 -6.86 -2.58
N GLU A 33 -1.90 -7.21 -3.64
CA GLU A 33 -2.47 -7.74 -4.88
C GLU A 33 -3.29 -9.02 -4.69
N GLN A 34 -2.81 -9.94 -3.86
CA GLN A 34 -3.53 -11.18 -3.56
C GLN A 34 -4.83 -10.88 -2.81
N LEU A 35 -4.80 -9.99 -1.82
CA LEU A 35 -5.98 -9.61 -1.05
C LEU A 35 -7.03 -8.91 -1.91
N VAL A 36 -6.63 -8.03 -2.83
CA VAL A 36 -7.55 -7.42 -3.79
C VAL A 36 -8.19 -8.48 -4.69
N SER A 37 -7.40 -9.45 -5.17
CA SER A 37 -7.92 -10.57 -5.98
C SER A 37 -8.90 -11.46 -5.21
N GLU A 38 -8.75 -11.56 -3.89
CA GLU A 38 -9.66 -12.26 -2.99
C GLU A 38 -10.93 -11.44 -2.63
N GLY A 39 -11.08 -10.22 -3.15
CA GLY A 39 -12.20 -9.33 -2.84
C GLY A 39 -12.06 -8.59 -1.51
N ARG A 40 -10.87 -8.63 -0.90
CA ARG A 40 -10.55 -8.00 0.39
C ARG A 40 -9.85 -6.66 0.25
N ALA A 41 -10.16 -5.92 -0.81
CA ALA A 41 -9.57 -4.61 -1.06
C ALA A 41 -9.88 -3.61 0.08
N ASP A 42 -11.08 -3.67 0.65
CA ASP A 42 -11.51 -2.79 1.74
C ASP A 42 -10.67 -2.97 3.02
N ASP A 43 -10.31 -4.23 3.34
CA ASP A 43 -9.44 -4.55 4.48
C ASP A 43 -8.08 -3.86 4.35
N ILE A 44 -7.50 -3.83 3.14
CA ILE A 44 -6.21 -3.19 2.86
C ILE A 44 -6.33 -1.67 2.99
N ILE A 45 -7.40 -1.08 2.44
CA ILE A 45 -7.64 0.38 2.53
C ILE A 45 -7.73 0.78 4.00
N ARG A 46 -8.48 0.02 4.80
CA ARG A 46 -8.61 0.26 6.24
C ARG A 46 -7.28 0.07 6.97
N PHE A 47 -6.48 -0.92 6.59
CA PHE A 47 -5.15 -1.15 7.16
C PHE A 47 -4.20 0.03 6.88
N VAL A 48 -4.11 0.48 5.62
CA VAL A 48 -3.27 1.63 5.24
C VAL A 48 -3.73 2.90 5.95
N ALA A 49 -5.03 3.18 5.98
CA ALA A 49 -5.58 4.31 6.72
C ALA A 49 -5.26 4.24 8.22
N SER A 50 -5.28 3.03 8.82
CA SER A 50 -4.92 2.84 10.22
C SER A 50 -3.42 3.07 10.47
N LEU A 51 -2.55 2.73 9.51
CA LEU A 51 -1.12 3.05 9.60
C LEU A 51 -0.86 4.56 9.55
N GLU A 52 -1.54 5.28 8.66
CA GLU A 52 -1.44 6.75 8.58
C GLU A 52 -1.96 7.42 9.87
N THR A 53 -3.06 6.92 10.41
CA THR A 53 -3.64 7.45 11.66
C THR A 53 -2.82 7.08 12.89
N GLY A 54 -2.24 5.87 12.93
CA GLY A 54 -1.40 5.38 14.02
C GLY A 54 0.02 5.96 14.04
N ALA A 55 0.55 6.37 12.88
CA ALA A 55 1.84 7.06 12.79
C ALA A 55 1.78 8.52 13.28
N ALA A 56 0.58 9.09 13.41
CA ALA A 56 0.35 10.46 13.89
C ALA A 56 0.06 10.55 15.41
N GLY A 57 0.09 9.43 16.13
CA GLY A 57 -0.21 9.34 17.57
C GLY A 57 1.01 9.28 18.48
#